data_AF-A0A6P4DD87-F1
#
_entry.id   AF-A0A6P4DD87-F1
#
_cell.length_a   1.000
_cell.length_b   1.000
_cell.length_c   1.000
_cell.angle_alpha   90.00
_cell.angle_beta   90.00
_cell.angle_gamma   90.00
#
_symmetry.space_group_name_H-M   'P 1'
#
loop_
_entity.id
_entity.type
_entity.pdbx_description
1 polymer ?
#
loop_
_entity_poly.entity_id
_entity_poly.type
_entity_poly.pdbx_seq_one_letter_code
_entity_poly.pdbx_strand_id
1 'polypeptide(L)'
;MAWNVFKFCTWLRCLGSIMIIIVLCLVGVTYYVVVVANYGPTLLLHGSITAFLILFLFHALLAMVLWSYFSVVFTDPGHVPLNWTPKFDEEKGSDDHADLLPESAVDGGQTQHCKIRYCRKCNHFKPPRCHHCSVCGRCILKMDHHCIWVVNCVGAFNYKYFLLFVLYTFFGTTLVTVSLLPYFLIFFTDEEISGSATTIILSFVTFVLNLAFAISLLGFMILHIILVIANTTTVEGFEKKSTPKWHYDLGWKKNFEQVFGTNKWYWFIPAYSKEDLRRMPELQGLEYPTQFDVESLQKL
;
A
#
# COMPACT_ATOMS: atom_id res chain seq x y z
N MET A 1 -26.44 -27.01 -0.38
CA MET A 1 -26.00 -26.26 0.83
C MET A 1 -25.06 -25.15 0.39
N ALA A 2 -25.58 -23.97 0.09
CA ALA A 2 -24.75 -22.79 -0.18
C ALA A 2 -24.16 -22.35 1.16
N TRP A 3 -22.89 -22.67 1.40
CA TRP A 3 -22.15 -22.12 2.53
C TRP A 3 -22.26 -20.60 2.42
N ASN A 4 -22.86 -19.95 3.42
CA ASN A 4 -23.12 -18.52 3.40
C ASN A 4 -21.80 -17.77 3.28
N VAL A 5 -21.41 -17.39 2.05
CA VAL A 5 -20.21 -16.60 1.75
C VAL A 5 -20.17 -15.35 2.63
N PHE A 6 -21.33 -14.79 2.94
CA PHE A 6 -21.50 -13.69 3.88
C PHE A 6 -21.06 -14.02 5.32
N LYS A 7 -21.41 -15.20 5.87
CA LYS A 7 -20.93 -15.63 7.20
C LYS A 7 -19.42 -15.88 7.22
N PHE A 8 -18.87 -16.43 6.13
CA PHE A 8 -17.42 -16.59 5.96
C PHE A 8 -16.71 -15.23 5.91
N CYS A 9 -17.24 -14.26 5.16
CA CYS A 9 -16.72 -12.88 5.11
C CYS A 9 -16.77 -12.17 6.47
N THR A 10 -17.82 -12.36 7.28
CA THR A 10 -17.88 -11.79 8.64
C THR A 10 -16.85 -12.44 9.58
N TRP A 11 -16.64 -13.75 9.47
CA TRP A 11 -15.61 -14.45 10.23
C TRP A 11 -14.19 -14.02 9.83
N LEU A 12 -13.95 -13.79 8.53
CA LEU A 12 -12.71 -13.18 8.02
C LEU A 12 -12.47 -11.75 8.55
N ARG A 13 -13.52 -10.96 8.78
CA ARG A 13 -13.39 -9.63 9.41
C ARG A 13 -12.97 -9.73 10.88
N CYS A 14 -13.47 -10.73 11.61
CA CYS A 14 -13.05 -11.02 13.00
C CYS A 14 -11.61 -11.56 13.07
N LEU A 15 -11.21 -12.44 12.14
CA LEU A 15 -9.81 -12.84 11.94
C LEU A 15 -8.92 -11.64 11.58
N GLY A 16 -9.47 -10.66 10.86
CA GLY A 16 -8.79 -9.42 10.54
C GLY A 16 -8.21 -8.73 11.76
N SER A 17 -9.00 -8.52 12.81
CA SER A 17 -8.53 -7.90 14.07
C SER A 17 -7.34 -8.64 14.70
N ILE A 18 -7.23 -9.97 14.52
CA ILE A 18 -6.09 -10.76 15.00
C ILE A 18 -4.81 -10.36 14.27
N MET A 19 -4.88 -10.03 12.97
CA MET A 19 -3.68 -9.65 12.22
C MET A 19 -3.07 -8.34 12.71
N ILE A 20 -3.88 -7.35 13.10
CA ILE A 20 -3.39 -6.11 13.72
C ILE A 20 -2.67 -6.43 15.04
N ILE A 21 -3.24 -7.32 15.86
CA ILE A 21 -2.62 -7.75 17.12
C ILE A 21 -1.27 -8.43 16.83
N ILE A 22 -1.19 -9.33 15.84
CA ILE A 22 0.06 -9.97 15.44
C ILE A 22 1.12 -8.94 15.05
N VAL A 23 0.77 -7.95 14.22
CA VAL A 23 1.70 -6.87 13.83
C VAL A 23 2.19 -6.10 15.06
N LEU A 24 1.28 -5.70 15.95
CA LEU A 24 1.64 -4.98 17.18
C LEU A 24 2.51 -5.82 18.12
N CYS A 25 2.25 -7.13 18.23
CA CYS A 25 3.10 -8.05 18.99
C CYS A 25 4.50 -8.16 18.40
N LEU A 26 4.64 -8.27 17.07
CA LEU A 26 5.94 -8.31 16.39
C LEU A 26 6.74 -7.01 16.63
N VAL A 27 6.07 -5.87 16.54
CA VAL A 27 6.66 -4.56 16.87
C VAL A 27 7.06 -4.50 18.35
N GLY A 28 6.21 -4.98 19.25
CA GLY A 28 6.48 -5.01 20.70
C GLY A 28 7.67 -5.87 21.08
N VAL A 29 7.78 -7.08 20.50
CA VAL A 29 8.93 -7.97 20.72
C VAL A 29 10.21 -7.31 20.17
N THR A 30 10.14 -6.72 18.98
CA THR A 30 11.29 -6.01 18.39
C THR A 30 11.71 -4.82 19.25
N TYR A 31 10.75 -4.04 19.77
CA TYR A 31 11.02 -2.94 20.70
C TYR A 31 11.70 -3.44 21.97
N TYR A 32 11.17 -4.49 22.59
CA TYR A 32 11.75 -5.08 23.79
C TYR A 32 13.21 -5.51 23.55
N VAL A 33 13.47 -6.24 22.46
CA VAL A 33 14.82 -6.72 22.14
C VAL A 33 15.79 -5.57 21.89
N VAL A 34 15.42 -4.60 21.06
CA VAL A 34 16.32 -3.49 20.69
C VAL A 34 16.54 -2.55 21.88
N VAL A 35 15.46 -2.10 22.51
CA VAL A 35 15.51 -1.03 23.52
C VAL A 35 15.79 -1.57 24.90
N VAL A 36 15.03 -2.55 25.37
CA VAL A 36 15.10 -3.02 26.77
C VAL A 36 16.25 -4.00 26.95
N ALA A 37 16.43 -4.93 26.01
CA ALA A 37 17.34 -6.06 26.20
C ALA A 37 18.80 -5.76 25.79
N ASN A 38 19.02 -4.88 24.81
CA ASN A 38 20.34 -4.65 24.22
C ASN A 38 20.83 -3.19 24.35
N TYR A 39 20.24 -2.24 23.61
CA TYR A 39 20.83 -0.91 23.47
C TYR A 39 20.49 0.07 24.60
N GLY A 40 19.36 -0.07 25.27
CA GLY A 40 19.01 0.75 26.44
C GLY A 40 19.99 0.57 27.60
N PRO A 41 20.25 -0.68 28.07
CA PRO A 41 21.27 -0.94 29.08
C PRO A 41 22.66 -0.47 28.63
N THR A 42 23.03 -0.70 27.37
CA THR A 42 24.32 -0.25 26.82
C THR A 42 24.48 1.27 26.90
N LEU A 43 23.42 2.02 26.58
CA LEU A 43 23.43 3.48 26.69
C LEU A 43 23.49 3.94 28.15
N LEU A 44 22.66 3.37 29.03
CA LEU A 44 22.54 3.80 30.42
C LEU A 44 23.77 3.47 31.27
N LEU A 45 24.39 2.31 31.04
CA LEU A 45 25.53 1.84 31.83
C LEU A 45 26.88 2.36 31.30
N HIS A 46 27.02 2.48 29.98
CA HIS A 46 28.31 2.78 29.34
C HIS A 46 28.33 4.11 28.58
N GLY A 47 27.21 4.83 28.45
CA GLY A 47 27.16 6.11 27.75
C GLY A 47 27.49 6.01 26.25
N SER A 48 27.24 4.87 25.61
CA SER A 48 27.64 4.63 24.22
C SER A 48 26.90 5.53 23.22
N ILE A 49 27.65 6.34 22.47
CA ILE A 49 27.12 7.18 21.38
C ILE A 49 26.46 6.31 20.29
N THR A 50 27.04 5.15 19.97
CA THR A 50 26.46 4.23 19.00
C THR A 50 25.08 3.73 19.46
N ALA A 51 24.95 3.38 20.74
CA ALA A 51 23.66 2.98 21.29
C ALA A 51 22.64 4.13 21.24
N PHE A 52 23.06 5.36 21.55
CA PHE A 52 22.22 6.55 21.41
C PHE A 52 21.71 6.74 19.98
N LEU A 53 22.60 6.68 18.97
CA LEU A 53 22.24 6.86 17.58
C LEU A 53 21.28 5.78 17.07
N ILE A 54 21.52 4.51 17.44
CA ILE A 54 20.64 3.38 17.08
C ILE A 54 19.27 3.57 17.72
N LEU A 55 19.20 3.90 19.01
CA LEU A 55 17.93 4.13 19.70
C LEU A 55 17.18 5.33 19.12
N PHE A 56 17.86 6.45 18.85
CA PHE A 56 17.25 7.62 18.24
C PHE A 56 16.63 7.29 16.88
N LEU A 57 17.41 6.66 15.99
CA LEU A 57 16.94 6.29 14.66
C LEU A 57 15.83 5.25 14.72
N PHE A 58 15.93 4.27 15.63
CA PHE A 58 14.90 3.26 15.84
C PHE A 58 13.56 3.88 16.27
N HIS A 59 13.56 4.81 17.23
CA HIS A 59 12.34 5.48 17.66
C HIS A 59 11.75 6.39 16.57
N ALA A 60 12.60 7.11 15.82
CA ALA A 60 12.14 7.93 14.70
C ALA A 60 11.49 7.08 13.60
N LEU A 61 12.09 5.95 13.22
CA LEU A 61 11.52 5.02 12.25
C LEU A 61 10.26 4.35 12.79
N LEU A 62 10.25 3.92 14.06
CA LEU A 62 9.08 3.31 14.69
C LEU A 62 7.88 4.27 14.69
N ALA A 63 8.10 5.56 15.01
CA ALA A 63 7.04 6.56 14.94
C ALA A 63 6.46 6.68 13.52
N MET A 64 7.31 6.69 12.50
CA MET A 64 6.87 6.75 11.10
C MET A 64 6.17 5.46 10.64
N VAL A 65 6.64 4.28 11.07
CA VAL A 65 5.99 2.98 10.81
C VAL A 65 4.59 2.98 11.42
N LEU A 66 4.45 3.32 12.70
CA LEU A 66 3.14 3.31 13.36
C LEU A 66 2.20 4.35 12.76
N TRP A 67 2.69 5.56 12.47
CA TRP A 67 1.86 6.59 11.84
C TRP A 67 1.37 6.13 10.47
N SER A 68 2.26 5.67 9.60
CA SER A 68 1.87 5.18 8.28
C SER A 68 0.97 3.94 8.34
N TYR A 69 1.27 2.98 9.21
CA TYR A 69 0.44 1.77 9.42
C TYR A 69 -1.00 2.13 9.79
N PHE A 70 -1.19 2.94 10.84
CA PHE A 70 -2.52 3.35 11.27
C PHE A 70 -3.23 4.24 10.24
N SER A 71 -2.49 5.07 9.50
CA SER A 71 -3.07 5.82 8.37
C SER A 71 -3.64 4.88 7.30
N VAL A 72 -2.98 3.75 6.98
CA VAL A 72 -3.53 2.77 6.02
C VAL A 72 -4.72 2.00 6.59
N VAL A 73 -4.61 1.55 7.84
CA VAL A 73 -5.64 0.74 8.52
C VAL A 73 -6.95 1.52 8.64
N PHE A 74 -6.89 2.78 9.06
CA PHE A 74 -8.08 3.57 9.38
C PHE A 74 -8.63 4.41 8.23
N THR A 75 -7.87 4.61 7.16
CA THR A 75 -8.35 5.39 6.01
C THR A 75 -9.24 4.52 5.13
N ASP A 76 -10.43 5.01 4.79
CA ASP A 76 -11.29 4.38 3.77
C ASP A 76 -10.52 4.35 2.44
N PRO A 77 -10.31 3.17 1.81
CA PRO A 77 -9.51 3.05 0.58
C PRO A 77 -10.13 3.72 -0.65
N GLY A 78 -11.35 4.23 -0.55
CA GLY A 78 -12.11 4.81 -1.64
C GLY A 78 -13.34 3.97 -1.97
N HIS A 79 -14.49 4.63 -2.03
CA HIS A 79 -15.77 4.04 -2.40
C HIS A 79 -16.40 4.80 -3.55
N VAL A 80 -17.22 4.10 -4.32
CA VAL A 80 -17.99 4.72 -5.40
C VAL A 80 -19.14 5.53 -4.79
N PRO A 81 -19.28 6.83 -5.11
CA PRO A 81 -20.41 7.64 -4.68
C PRO A 81 -21.74 7.04 -5.14
N LEU A 82 -22.78 7.12 -4.31
CA LEU A 82 -24.10 6.50 -4.54
C LEU A 82 -24.73 6.85 -5.90
N ASN A 83 -24.55 8.09 -6.35
CA ASN A 83 -25.15 8.62 -7.58
C ASN A 83 -24.10 8.82 -8.68
N TRP A 84 -22.97 8.12 -8.61
CA TRP A 84 -21.96 8.23 -9.66
C TRP A 84 -22.48 7.61 -10.96
N THR A 85 -22.51 8.42 -12.01
CA THR A 85 -22.83 8.01 -13.38
C THR A 85 -21.65 8.33 -14.30
N PRO A 86 -21.40 7.51 -15.33
CA PRO A 86 -20.42 7.86 -16.35
C PRO A 86 -20.81 9.19 -17.02
N LYS A 87 -19.82 10.02 -17.35
CA LYS A 87 -20.03 11.20 -18.19
C LYS A 87 -20.24 10.70 -19.63
N PHE A 88 -21.37 11.05 -20.24
CA PHE A 88 -21.63 10.81 -21.64
C PHE A 88 -21.27 12.09 -22.40
N ASP A 89 -20.46 12.00 -23.45
CA ASP A 89 -20.23 13.13 -24.35
C ASP A 89 -21.48 13.28 -25.23
N GLU A 90 -22.31 14.28 -24.95
CA GLU A 90 -23.55 14.58 -25.69
C GLU A 90 -23.31 15.04 -27.14
N GLU A 91 -22.05 15.30 -27.56
CA GLU A 91 -21.72 15.75 -28.92
C GLU A 91 -21.70 14.62 -29.98
N LYS A 92 -21.75 13.35 -29.58
CA LYS A 92 -21.94 12.23 -30.52
C LYS A 92 -23.42 11.86 -30.57
N GLY A 93 -24.05 12.25 -31.67
CA GLY A 93 -25.48 12.16 -31.95
C GLY A 93 -26.23 10.94 -31.41
N SER A 94 -27.43 11.25 -30.98
CA SER A 94 -28.49 10.40 -30.44
C SER A 94 -28.99 9.31 -31.41
N ASP A 95 -28.28 8.20 -31.59
CA ASP A 95 -28.89 7.02 -32.23
C ASP A 95 -28.52 5.63 -31.65
N ASP A 96 -27.57 5.50 -30.71
CA ASP A 96 -27.19 4.20 -30.14
C ASP A 96 -27.71 3.97 -28.71
N HIS A 97 -29.00 4.21 -28.48
CA HIS A 97 -29.66 3.87 -27.20
C HIS A 97 -29.88 2.34 -27.00
N ALA A 98 -29.38 1.49 -27.90
CA ALA A 98 -29.60 0.04 -27.87
C ALA A 98 -28.46 -0.77 -27.20
N ASP A 99 -27.26 -0.22 -27.02
CA ASP A 99 -26.07 -0.97 -26.53
C ASP A 99 -25.90 -0.96 -25.00
N LEU A 100 -26.94 -0.59 -24.25
CA LEU A 100 -26.92 -0.50 -22.78
C LEU A 100 -27.02 -1.86 -22.06
N LEU A 101 -26.92 -2.98 -22.77
CA LEU A 101 -26.86 -4.30 -22.16
C LEU A 101 -25.41 -4.74 -21.91
N PRO A 102 -25.14 -5.42 -20.78
CA PRO A 102 -23.79 -5.84 -20.42
C PRO A 102 -23.38 -7.05 -21.26
N GLU A 103 -22.93 -6.81 -22.49
CA GLU A 103 -22.42 -7.87 -23.33
C GLU A 103 -21.04 -8.35 -22.87
N SER A 104 -20.97 -9.68 -22.75
CA SER A 104 -19.82 -10.50 -22.44
C SER A 104 -18.58 -10.06 -23.23
N ALA A 105 -17.42 -10.20 -22.58
CA ALA A 105 -16.12 -10.00 -23.17
C ALA A 105 -15.99 -10.76 -24.50
N VAL A 106 -16.15 -10.04 -25.61
CA VAL A 106 -15.71 -10.48 -26.92
C VAL A 106 -14.67 -9.46 -27.40
N ASP A 107 -13.49 -10.01 -27.62
CA ASP A 107 -12.28 -9.38 -28.14
C ASP A 107 -12.48 -9.06 -29.63
N GLY A 108 -12.14 -7.85 -30.03
CA GLY A 108 -12.39 -7.37 -31.38
C GLY A 108 -12.11 -5.88 -31.55
N GLY A 109 -10.89 -5.57 -31.99
CA GLY A 109 -10.54 -4.48 -32.91
C GLY A 109 -11.09 -3.06 -32.67
N GLN A 110 -10.18 -2.16 -32.28
CA GLN A 110 -10.11 -0.75 -32.68
C GLN A 110 -11.40 0.09 -32.55
N THR A 111 -11.59 0.65 -31.34
CA THR A 111 -11.98 2.05 -31.11
C THR A 111 -11.78 2.32 -29.61
N GLN A 112 -11.05 3.38 -29.23
CA GLN A 112 -10.88 3.81 -27.84
C GLN A 112 -12.17 4.46 -27.30
N HIS A 113 -13.27 3.72 -27.31
CA HIS A 113 -14.45 4.07 -26.53
C HIS A 113 -14.27 3.49 -25.13
N CYS A 114 -14.38 4.34 -24.11
CA CYS A 114 -14.30 3.95 -22.71
C CYS A 114 -15.43 2.92 -22.43
N LYS A 115 -15.15 1.62 -22.54
CA LYS A 115 -16.13 0.56 -22.24
C LYS A 115 -16.58 0.75 -20.79
N ILE A 116 -17.79 1.26 -20.61
CA ILE A 116 -18.38 1.52 -19.30
C ILE A 116 -18.50 0.18 -18.57
N ARG A 117 -17.73 0.00 -17.49
CA ARG A 117 -17.74 -1.25 -16.73
C ARG A 117 -18.84 -1.21 -15.68
N TYR A 118 -19.58 -2.30 -15.51
CA TYR A 118 -20.64 -2.41 -14.51
C TYR A 118 -20.29 -3.42 -13.40
N CYS A 119 -20.70 -3.16 -12.16
CA CYS A 119 -20.58 -4.12 -11.06
C CYS A 119 -21.93 -4.77 -10.75
N ARG A 120 -22.12 -6.02 -11.19
CA ARG A 120 -23.36 -6.79 -10.88
C ARG A 120 -23.57 -7.03 -9.38
N LYS A 121 -22.50 -7.17 -8.59
CA LYS A 121 -22.59 -7.41 -7.14
C LYS A 121 -23.04 -6.17 -6.35
N CYS A 122 -22.63 -4.98 -6.80
CA CYS A 122 -22.96 -3.73 -6.13
C CYS A 122 -24.09 -2.95 -6.83
N ASN A 123 -24.55 -3.40 -8.00
CA ASN A 123 -25.60 -2.80 -8.80
C ASN A 123 -25.35 -1.33 -9.20
N HIS A 124 -24.11 -0.99 -9.58
CA HIS A 124 -23.74 0.34 -10.05
C HIS A 124 -22.63 0.30 -11.12
N PHE A 125 -22.48 1.37 -11.88
CA PHE A 125 -21.36 1.55 -12.81
C PHE A 125 -20.04 1.72 -12.05
N LYS A 126 -18.94 1.21 -12.62
CA LYS A 126 -17.60 1.31 -12.03
C LYS A 126 -16.89 2.52 -12.61
N PRO A 127 -16.39 3.43 -11.77
CA PRO A 127 -15.43 4.44 -12.21
C PRO A 127 -14.19 3.84 -12.89
N PRO A 128 -13.42 4.64 -13.63
CA PRO A 128 -12.11 4.23 -14.12
C PRO A 128 -11.26 3.64 -12.99
N ARG A 129 -10.50 2.58 -13.28
CA ARG A 129 -9.58 1.91 -12.33
C ARG A 129 -10.25 1.31 -11.07
N CYS A 130 -11.58 1.33 -10.98
CA CYS A 130 -12.32 0.75 -9.86
C CYS A 130 -12.50 -0.77 -10.03
N HIS A 131 -12.32 -1.56 -8.96
CA HIS A 131 -12.56 -3.01 -8.96
C HIS A 131 -13.37 -3.43 -7.72
N HIS A 132 -14.10 -4.54 -7.82
CA HIS A 132 -14.87 -5.08 -6.69
C HIS A 132 -13.98 -6.00 -5.87
N CYS A 133 -13.80 -5.68 -4.59
CA CYS A 133 -13.13 -6.58 -3.66
C CYS A 133 -14.16 -7.45 -2.95
N SER A 134 -14.07 -8.77 -3.11
CA SER A 134 -14.96 -9.73 -2.44
C SER A 134 -14.80 -9.75 -0.92
N VAL A 135 -13.59 -9.48 -0.41
CA VAL A 135 -13.30 -9.45 1.04
C VAL A 135 -13.89 -8.19 1.67
N CYS A 136 -13.64 -7.02 1.06
CA CYS A 136 -14.23 -5.75 1.49
C CYS A 136 -15.76 -5.74 1.23
N GLY A 137 -16.26 -6.51 0.25
CA GLY A 137 -17.68 -6.64 -0.10
C GLY A 137 -18.23 -5.44 -0.89
N ARG A 138 -17.37 -4.67 -1.53
CA ARG A 138 -17.73 -3.43 -2.24
C ARG A 138 -16.72 -3.08 -3.34
N CYS A 139 -17.09 -2.12 -4.18
CA CYS A 139 -16.20 -1.52 -5.17
C CYS A 139 -15.23 -0.53 -4.52
N ILE A 140 -13.94 -0.66 -4.86
CA ILE A 140 -12.83 0.14 -4.35
C ILE A 140 -12.26 0.99 -5.50
N LEU A 141 -12.15 2.29 -5.28
CA LEU A 141 -11.55 3.22 -6.25
C LEU A 141 -10.05 2.95 -6.39
N LYS A 142 -9.54 2.96 -7.63
CA LYS A 142 -8.13 2.63 -7.97
C LYS A 142 -7.61 1.46 -7.13
N MET A 143 -8.35 0.37 -7.14
CA MET A 143 -8.04 -0.79 -6.31
C MET A 143 -6.68 -1.34 -6.71
N ASP A 144 -5.78 -1.43 -5.73
CA ASP A 144 -4.54 -2.15 -5.87
C ASP A 144 -4.75 -3.59 -5.41
N HIS A 145 -4.83 -3.83 -4.10
CA HIS A 145 -5.08 -5.17 -3.56
C HIS A 145 -5.81 -5.13 -2.22
N HIS A 146 -6.28 -6.28 -1.76
CA HIS A 146 -6.71 -6.42 -0.37
C HIS A 146 -5.53 -6.91 0.47
N CYS A 147 -5.11 -6.12 1.46
CA CYS A 147 -3.95 -6.43 2.27
C CYS A 147 -4.36 -6.94 3.64
N ILE A 148 -4.04 -8.20 3.92
CA ILE A 148 -4.41 -8.86 5.18
C ILE A 148 -3.67 -8.21 6.36
N TRP A 149 -2.41 -7.78 6.17
CA TRP A 149 -1.56 -7.18 7.22
C TRP A 149 -2.10 -5.87 7.80
N VAL A 150 -2.89 -5.12 7.01
CA VAL A 150 -3.56 -3.88 7.42
C VAL A 150 -5.08 -4.05 7.52
N VAL A 151 -5.59 -5.26 7.25
CA VAL A 151 -7.01 -5.62 7.31
C VAL A 151 -7.89 -4.66 6.50
N ASN A 152 -7.34 -4.15 5.40
CA ASN A 152 -8.00 -3.14 4.59
C ASN A 152 -7.65 -3.35 3.12
N CYS A 153 -8.53 -2.86 2.25
CA CYS A 153 -8.16 -2.70 0.86
C CYS A 153 -7.13 -1.56 0.75
N VAL A 154 -6.19 -1.67 -0.20
CA VAL A 154 -5.31 -0.59 -0.63
C VAL A 154 -5.88 -0.06 -1.93
N GLY A 155 -6.22 1.23 -1.95
CA GLY A 155 -6.90 1.90 -3.05
C GLY A 155 -6.53 3.38 -3.15
N ALA A 156 -7.35 4.15 -3.86
CA ALA A 156 -7.09 5.55 -4.19
C ALA A 156 -6.64 6.41 -2.98
N PHE A 157 -7.30 6.29 -1.83
CA PHE A 157 -7.15 7.22 -0.72
C PHE A 157 -6.07 6.84 0.31
N ASN A 158 -5.58 5.60 0.27
CA ASN A 158 -4.58 5.11 1.23
C ASN A 158 -3.33 4.52 0.57
N TYR A 159 -3.21 4.54 -0.76
CA TYR A 159 -2.06 3.96 -1.47
C TYR A 159 -0.73 4.60 -1.06
N LYS A 160 -0.66 5.93 -0.96
CA LYS A 160 0.55 6.62 -0.47
C LYS A 160 0.93 6.18 0.94
N TYR A 161 -0.04 6.08 1.84
CA TYR A 161 0.22 5.65 3.22
C TYR A 161 0.77 4.24 3.24
N PHE A 162 0.29 3.37 2.35
CA PHE A 162 0.77 2.00 2.21
C PHE A 162 2.21 1.96 1.71
N LEU A 163 2.55 2.75 0.69
CA LEU A 163 3.93 2.84 0.19
C LEU A 163 4.90 3.34 1.28
N LEU A 164 4.48 4.34 2.06
CA LEU A 164 5.27 4.85 3.18
C LEU A 164 5.41 3.81 4.30
N PHE A 165 4.34 3.07 4.61
CA PHE A 165 4.39 1.96 5.57
C PHE A 165 5.40 0.89 5.15
N VAL A 166 5.38 0.45 3.89
CA VAL A 166 6.37 -0.51 3.36
C VAL A 166 7.79 0.07 3.44
N LEU A 167 7.99 1.32 3.03
CA LEU A 167 9.29 2.01 3.03
C LEU A 167 9.89 2.10 4.44
N TYR A 168 9.14 2.62 5.41
CA TYR A 168 9.63 2.79 6.78
C TYR A 168 9.80 1.44 7.49
N THR A 169 8.95 0.47 7.19
CA THR A 169 9.11 -0.88 7.75
C THR A 169 10.38 -1.52 7.21
N PHE A 170 10.66 -1.41 5.91
CA PHE A 170 11.91 -1.89 5.32
C PHE A 170 13.15 -1.27 5.99
N PHE A 171 13.18 0.06 6.16
CA PHE A 171 14.29 0.72 6.85
C PHE A 171 14.39 0.32 8.32
N GLY A 172 13.25 0.20 9.02
CA GLY A 172 13.19 -0.25 10.41
C GLY A 172 13.74 -1.67 10.57
N THR A 173 13.26 -2.62 9.77
CA THR A 173 13.73 -4.01 9.81
C THR A 173 15.19 -4.14 9.43
N THR A 174 15.66 -3.31 8.48
CA THR A 174 17.08 -3.28 8.08
C THR A 174 17.96 -2.75 9.22
N LEU A 175 17.56 -1.66 9.87
CA LEU A 175 18.26 -1.13 11.03
C LEU A 175 18.37 -2.17 12.15
N VAL A 176 17.26 -2.84 12.47
CA VAL A 176 17.23 -3.90 13.50
C VAL A 176 18.13 -5.07 13.11
N THR A 177 18.12 -5.48 11.84
CA THR A 177 18.97 -6.57 11.36
C THR A 177 20.45 -6.21 11.51
N VAL A 178 20.86 -5.02 11.07
CA VAL A 178 22.25 -4.57 11.16
C VAL A 178 22.68 -4.39 12.61
N SER A 179 21.82 -3.83 13.47
CA SER A 179 22.13 -3.61 14.88
C SER A 179 22.22 -4.93 15.67
N LEU A 180 21.39 -5.92 15.35
CA LEU A 180 21.42 -7.22 16.01
C LEU A 180 22.47 -8.20 15.46
N LEU A 181 23.16 -7.88 14.37
CA LEU A 181 24.16 -8.76 13.76
C LEU A 181 25.27 -9.20 14.73
N PRO A 182 25.88 -8.32 15.56
CA PRO A 182 26.90 -8.76 16.53
C PRO A 182 26.34 -9.77 17.54
N TYR A 183 25.13 -9.52 18.06
CA TYR A 183 24.47 -10.42 19.01
C TYR A 183 24.10 -11.76 18.37
N PHE A 184 23.73 -11.76 17.09
CA PHE A 184 23.51 -12.96 16.31
C PHE A 184 24.80 -13.76 16.09
N LEU A 185 25.93 -13.11 15.84
CA LEU A 185 27.22 -13.79 15.65
C LEU A 185 27.74 -14.40 16.97
N ILE A 186 27.59 -13.68 18.09
CA ILE A 186 27.98 -14.16 19.43
C ILE A 186 27.22 -15.45 19.80
N PHE A 187 26.00 -15.64 19.29
CA PHE A 187 25.27 -16.91 19.49
C PHE A 187 26.04 -18.15 19.00
N PHE A 188 26.93 -17.98 18.01
CA PHE A 188 27.71 -19.06 17.42
C PHE A 188 29.16 -19.12 17.95
N THR A 189 29.53 -18.28 18.91
CA THR A 189 30.86 -18.31 19.53
C THR A 189 30.80 -19.05 20.86
N ASP A 190 31.91 -19.70 21.25
CA ASP A 190 32.07 -20.36 22.56
C ASP A 190 32.36 -19.36 23.70
N GLU A 191 32.11 -18.06 23.48
CA GLU A 191 32.31 -17.04 24.50
C GLU A 191 31.23 -17.15 25.59
N GLU A 192 31.59 -16.96 26.86
CA GLU A 192 30.61 -16.85 27.94
C GLU A 192 29.68 -15.66 27.68
N ILE A 193 28.48 -15.95 27.20
CA ILE A 193 27.52 -14.91 26.83
C ILE A 193 27.01 -14.25 28.11
N SER A 194 27.40 -12.99 28.33
CA SER A 194 26.83 -12.17 29.40
C SER A 194 25.37 -11.82 29.06
N GLY A 195 24.42 -12.52 29.70
CA GLY A 195 22.99 -12.28 29.51
C GLY A 195 22.11 -13.46 29.89
N SER A 196 20.80 -13.22 30.03
CA SER A 196 19.85 -14.32 30.22
C SER A 196 19.72 -15.14 28.92
N ALA A 197 19.60 -16.47 29.04
CA ALA A 197 19.35 -17.35 27.89
C ALA A 197 18.14 -16.88 27.06
N THR A 198 17.11 -16.37 27.73
CA THR A 198 15.92 -15.79 27.11
C THR A 198 16.25 -14.60 26.21
N THR A 199 17.10 -13.67 26.68
CA THR A 199 17.52 -12.49 25.89
C THR A 199 18.24 -12.91 24.61
N ILE A 200 19.13 -13.88 24.72
CA ILE A 200 19.93 -14.39 23.60
C ILE A 200 19.02 -15.02 22.54
N ILE A 201 18.12 -15.91 22.97
CA ILE A 201 17.14 -16.57 22.08
C ILE A 201 16.23 -15.55 21.41
N LEU A 202 15.73 -14.56 22.16
CA LEU A 202 14.87 -13.52 21.60
C LEU A 202 15.61 -12.62 20.61
N SER A 203 16.86 -12.26 20.88
CA SER A 203 17.71 -11.50 19.94
C SER A 203 17.95 -12.29 18.65
N PHE A 204 18.24 -13.60 18.75
CA PHE A 204 18.42 -14.47 17.60
C PHE A 204 17.16 -14.55 16.74
N VAL A 205 16.01 -14.86 17.35
CA VAL A 205 14.73 -14.98 16.62
C VAL A 205 14.34 -13.64 16.00
N THR A 206 14.53 -12.53 16.73
CA THR A 206 14.23 -11.19 16.23
C THR A 206 15.12 -10.81 15.05
N PHE A 207 16.41 -11.15 15.09
CA PHE A 207 17.32 -10.96 13.95
C PHE A 207 16.83 -11.71 12.72
N VAL A 208 16.56 -13.02 12.84
CA VAL A 208 16.13 -13.87 11.72
C VAL A 208 14.82 -13.35 11.11
N LEU A 209 13.84 -13.01 11.95
CA LEU A 209 12.56 -12.47 11.48
C LEU A 209 12.72 -11.12 10.78
N ASN A 210 13.50 -10.19 11.34
CA ASN A 210 13.71 -8.87 10.72
C ASN A 210 14.50 -8.96 9.42
N LEU A 211 15.47 -9.88 9.32
CA LEU A 211 16.19 -10.14 8.08
C LEU A 211 15.24 -10.67 6.99
N ALA A 212 14.38 -11.64 7.34
CA ALA A 212 13.39 -12.18 6.42
C ALA A 212 12.39 -11.10 5.94
N PHE A 213 11.91 -10.25 6.85
CA PHE A 213 11.06 -9.11 6.50
C PHE A 213 11.79 -8.10 5.63
N ALA A 214 13.03 -7.73 5.94
CA ALA A 214 13.81 -6.76 5.17
C ALA A 214 13.98 -7.23 3.70
N ILE A 215 14.32 -8.49 3.48
CA ILE A 215 14.47 -9.07 2.14
C ILE A 215 13.13 -9.09 1.40
N SER A 216 12.06 -9.57 2.07
CA SER A 216 10.73 -9.64 1.47
C SER A 216 10.19 -8.26 1.09
N LEU A 217 10.33 -7.28 2.00
CA LEU A 217 9.87 -5.91 1.79
C LEU A 217 10.70 -5.18 0.74
N LEU A 218 11.99 -5.50 0.57
CA LEU A 218 12.80 -4.94 -0.51
C LEU A 218 12.23 -5.33 -1.88
N GLY A 219 11.95 -6.62 -2.11
CA GLY A 219 11.36 -7.10 -3.35
C GLY A 219 9.98 -6.49 -3.61
N PHE A 220 9.15 -6.39 -2.57
CA PHE A 220 7.82 -5.81 -2.64
C PHE A 220 7.85 -4.29 -2.90
N MET A 221 8.81 -3.58 -2.30
CA MET A 221 9.04 -2.15 -2.54
C MET A 221 9.48 -1.91 -3.99
N ILE A 222 10.40 -2.72 -4.53
CA ILE A 222 10.82 -2.63 -5.93
C ILE A 222 9.63 -2.82 -6.88
N LEU A 223 8.78 -3.82 -6.63
CA LEU A 223 7.55 -4.03 -7.38
C LEU A 223 6.68 -2.77 -7.39
N HIS A 224 6.39 -2.21 -6.22
CA HIS A 224 5.54 -1.02 -6.13
C HIS A 224 6.17 0.24 -6.72
N ILE A 225 7.50 0.40 -6.66
CA ILE A 225 8.21 1.48 -7.36
C ILE A 225 7.97 1.39 -8.87
N ILE A 226 8.09 0.18 -9.45
CA ILE A 226 7.83 -0.04 -10.87
C ILE A 226 6.38 0.30 -11.22
N LEU A 227 5.42 -0.12 -10.38
CA LEU A 227 4.00 0.16 -10.56
C LEU A 227 3.70 1.67 -10.51
N VAL A 228 4.30 2.41 -9.57
CA VAL A 228 4.15 3.87 -9.47
C VAL A 228 4.76 4.55 -10.69
N ILE A 229 5.97 4.16 -11.11
CA ILE A 229 6.63 4.72 -12.30
C ILE A 229 5.80 4.48 -13.56
N ALA A 230 5.16 3.31 -13.69
CA ALA A 230 4.32 2.97 -14.84
C ALA A 230 2.85 3.41 -14.72
N ASN A 231 2.46 4.05 -13.60
CA ASN A 231 1.08 4.40 -13.25
C ASN A 231 0.08 3.25 -13.38
N THR A 232 0.47 2.06 -12.97
CA THR A 232 -0.36 0.85 -12.96
C THR A 232 -0.62 0.40 -11.53
N THR A 233 -1.82 -0.08 -11.22
CA THR A 233 -2.04 -0.85 -9.99
C THR A 233 -1.59 -2.31 -10.18
N THR A 234 -1.49 -3.08 -9.11
CA THR A 234 -1.21 -4.53 -9.20
C THR A 234 -2.27 -5.26 -10.03
N VAL A 235 -3.57 -4.97 -9.84
CA VAL A 235 -4.67 -5.52 -10.65
C VAL A 235 -4.49 -5.19 -12.13
N GLU A 236 -4.24 -3.92 -12.44
CA GLU A 236 -4.02 -3.47 -13.82
C GLU A 236 -2.77 -4.11 -14.43
N GLY A 237 -1.71 -4.32 -13.64
CA GLY A 237 -0.50 -5.01 -14.08
C GLY A 237 -0.76 -6.46 -14.53
N PHE A 238 -1.70 -7.16 -13.89
CA PHE A 238 -2.15 -8.49 -14.33
C PHE A 238 -3.05 -8.43 -15.58
N GLU A 239 -3.86 -7.38 -15.72
CA GLU A 239 -4.73 -7.14 -16.89
C GLU A 239 -3.96 -6.68 -18.14
N LYS A 240 -2.83 -5.97 -17.96
CA LYS A 240 -2.02 -5.31 -19.01
C LYS A 240 -1.37 -6.28 -20.01
N LYS A 241 -1.44 -7.60 -19.83
CA LYS A 241 -0.87 -8.61 -20.75
C LYS A 241 -1.32 -8.46 -22.21
N SER A 242 -2.35 -7.68 -22.50
CA SER A 242 -2.89 -7.47 -23.85
C SER A 242 -2.61 -6.09 -24.47
N THR A 243 -1.91 -5.15 -23.82
CA THR A 243 -1.71 -3.77 -24.35
C THR A 243 -0.26 -3.26 -24.27
N PRO A 244 0.37 -2.83 -25.38
CA PRO A 244 1.76 -2.40 -25.40
C PRO A 244 2.03 -1.01 -24.78
N LYS A 245 1.04 -0.11 -24.76
CA LYS A 245 1.12 1.21 -24.11
C LYS A 245 0.01 1.37 -23.09
N TRP A 246 0.37 1.82 -21.88
CA TRP A 246 -0.57 2.07 -20.81
C TRP A 246 -1.02 3.54 -20.85
N HIS A 247 -2.31 3.78 -21.07
CA HIS A 247 -2.84 5.12 -21.32
C HIS A 247 -2.81 6.05 -20.11
N TYR A 248 -2.67 5.53 -18.88
CA TYR A 248 -2.46 6.36 -17.68
C TYR A 248 -0.98 6.69 -17.42
N ASP A 249 -0.03 6.15 -18.19
CA ASP A 249 1.38 6.49 -18.04
C ASP A 249 1.65 7.87 -18.66
N LEU A 250 1.86 8.88 -17.81
CA LEU A 250 2.13 10.27 -18.21
C LEU A 250 3.61 10.67 -18.02
N GLY A 251 4.49 9.68 -17.82
CA GLY A 251 5.89 9.87 -17.47
C GLY A 251 6.13 9.86 -15.96
N TRP A 252 7.31 9.32 -15.57
CA TRP A 252 7.64 8.96 -14.19
C TRP A 252 7.35 10.05 -13.15
N LYS A 253 7.65 11.33 -13.45
CA LYS A 253 7.43 12.44 -12.52
C LYS A 253 5.94 12.68 -12.27
N LYS A 254 5.13 12.78 -13.33
CA LYS A 254 3.67 13.00 -13.21
C LYS A 254 3.01 11.81 -12.52
N ASN A 255 3.43 10.60 -12.85
CA ASN A 255 2.91 9.37 -12.24
C ASN A 255 3.21 9.32 -10.73
N PHE A 256 4.43 9.73 -10.35
CA PHE A 256 4.81 9.86 -8.94
C PHE A 256 3.98 10.94 -8.22
N GLU A 257 3.84 12.13 -8.82
CA GLU A 257 3.07 13.25 -8.25
C GLU A 257 1.59 12.89 -8.08
N GLN A 258 0.99 12.09 -8.98
CA GLN A 258 -0.37 11.58 -8.81
C GLN A 258 -0.56 10.69 -7.57
N VAL A 259 0.51 10.12 -7.02
CA VAL A 259 0.46 9.32 -5.79
C VAL A 259 0.87 10.17 -4.58
N PHE A 260 1.96 10.93 -4.68
CA PHE A 260 2.58 11.60 -3.53
C PHE A 260 2.14 13.05 -3.33
N GLY A 261 1.50 13.66 -4.33
CA GLY A 261 1.18 15.08 -4.39
C GLY A 261 2.32 15.89 -5.02
N THR A 262 2.02 17.14 -5.37
CA THR A 262 3.02 18.06 -5.94
C THR A 262 3.89 18.71 -4.87
N ASN A 263 3.39 18.80 -3.63
CA ASN A 263 4.13 19.38 -2.52
C ASN A 263 5.15 18.39 -1.91
N LYS A 264 6.43 18.64 -2.19
CA LYS A 264 7.57 17.81 -1.76
C LYS A 264 7.68 17.62 -0.24
N TRP A 265 7.23 18.60 0.56
CA TRP A 265 7.27 18.51 2.02
C TRP A 265 6.43 17.35 2.57
N TYR A 266 5.43 16.92 1.80
CA TYR A 266 4.53 15.84 2.19
C TYR A 266 4.93 14.49 1.60
N TRP A 267 5.97 14.38 0.76
CA TRP A 267 6.31 13.13 0.09
C TRP A 267 6.62 11.99 1.07
N PHE A 268 7.33 12.31 2.15
CA PHE A 268 7.73 11.36 3.20
C PHE A 268 6.89 11.50 4.48
N ILE A 269 5.69 12.07 4.36
CA ILE A 269 4.76 12.21 5.48
C ILE A 269 3.46 11.51 5.07
N PRO A 270 2.84 10.69 5.95
CA PRO A 270 1.57 10.02 5.65
C PRO A 270 0.40 11.00 5.77
N ALA A 271 0.47 12.08 5.00
CA ALA A 271 -0.53 13.14 4.86
C ALA A 271 -0.38 13.80 3.48
N TYR A 272 -1.39 14.56 3.07
CA TYR A 272 -1.35 15.41 1.87
C TYR A 272 -1.47 16.88 2.25
N SER A 273 -0.94 17.76 1.39
CA SER A 273 -1.21 19.18 1.53
C SER A 273 -2.67 19.46 1.18
N LYS A 274 -3.28 20.46 1.84
CA LYS A 274 -4.67 20.88 1.55
C LYS A 274 -4.84 21.32 0.09
N GLU A 275 -3.80 21.90 -0.49
CA GLU A 275 -3.84 22.34 -1.88
C GLU A 275 -3.84 21.17 -2.86
N ASP A 276 -3.01 20.14 -2.62
CA ASP A 276 -3.02 18.91 -3.43
C ASP A 276 -4.40 18.24 -3.38
N LEU A 277 -4.99 18.08 -2.19
CA LEU A 277 -6.32 17.50 -2.03
C LEU A 277 -7.43 18.27 -2.78
N ARG A 278 -7.27 19.60 -2.92
CA ARG A 278 -8.23 20.44 -3.63
C ARG A 278 -8.02 20.42 -5.14
N ARG A 279 -6.77 20.43 -5.60
CA ARG A 279 -6.43 20.63 -7.02
C ARG A 279 -6.28 19.35 -7.82
N MET A 280 -5.96 18.23 -7.17
CA MET A 280 -5.61 16.99 -7.86
C MET A 280 -6.83 16.05 -7.91
N PRO A 281 -7.57 15.99 -9.03
CA PRO A 281 -8.72 15.09 -9.16
C PRO A 281 -8.35 13.61 -9.00
N GLU A 282 -7.10 13.24 -9.30
CA GLU A 282 -6.60 11.87 -9.17
C GLU A 282 -6.58 11.38 -7.72
N LEU A 283 -6.41 12.31 -6.77
CA LEU A 283 -6.47 12.03 -5.33
C LEU A 283 -7.92 11.83 -4.85
N GLN A 284 -8.92 12.24 -5.64
CA GLN A 284 -10.35 11.99 -5.37
C GLN A 284 -10.82 10.63 -5.91
N GLY A 285 -10.00 9.93 -6.69
CA GLY A 285 -10.21 8.53 -7.01
C GLY A 285 -11.15 8.24 -8.19
N LEU A 286 -11.79 9.27 -8.74
CA LEU A 286 -12.87 9.14 -9.74
C LEU A 286 -12.42 9.42 -11.17
N GLU A 287 -11.43 10.29 -11.33
CA GLU A 287 -10.94 10.75 -12.64
C GLU A 287 -9.42 10.63 -12.68
N TYR A 288 -8.90 10.24 -13.84
CA TYR A 288 -7.47 10.07 -14.07
C TYR A 288 -7.14 10.57 -15.47
N PRO A 289 -6.21 11.52 -15.62
CA PRO A 289 -5.81 11.99 -16.93
C PRO A 289 -5.12 10.86 -17.70
N THR A 290 -5.43 10.79 -18.99
CA THR A 290 -4.86 9.84 -19.93
C THR A 290 -3.90 10.56 -20.89
N GLN A 291 -3.08 9.79 -21.61
CA GLN A 291 -2.21 10.33 -22.66
C GLN A 291 -3.01 11.13 -23.70
N PHE A 292 -4.22 10.66 -24.05
CA PHE A 292 -5.11 11.35 -24.99
C PHE A 292 -5.53 12.73 -24.49
N ASP A 293 -5.88 12.86 -23.20
CA ASP A 293 -6.28 14.14 -22.60
C ASP A 293 -5.13 15.15 -22.60
N VAL A 294 -3.89 14.68 -22.43
CA VAL A 294 -2.70 15.54 -22.46
C VAL A 294 -2.38 15.98 -23.89
N GLU A 295 -2.50 15.06 -24.86
CA GLU A 295 -2.26 15.36 -26.28
C GLU A 295 -3.31 16.31 -26.86
N SER A 296 -4.57 16.21 -26.44
CA SER A 296 -5.63 17.12 -26.89
C SER A 296 -5.42 18.55 -26.39
N LEU A 297 -4.98 18.72 -25.13
CA LEU A 297 -4.65 20.02 -24.55
C LEU A 297 -3.42 20.68 -25.21
N GLN A 298 -2.49 19.92 -25.76
CA GLN A 298 -1.31 20.45 -26.46
C GLN A 298 -1.60 20.91 -27.89
N LYS A 299 -2.77 20.55 -28.44
CA LYS A 299 -3.20 20.93 -29.80
C LYS A 299 -4.06 22.19 -29.82
N LEU A 300 -4.42 22.72 -28.65
CA LEU A 300 -5.12 23.99 -28.45
C LEU A 300 -4.11 25.11 -28.16
#